data_AF-A0A1K0FAB7-F1
#
_entry.id   AF-A0A1K0FAB7-F1
#
_cell.length_a   1.000
_cell.length_b   1.000
_cell.length_c   1.000
_cell.angle_alpha   90.00
_cell.angle_beta   90.00
_cell.angle_gamma   90.00
#
_symmetry.space_group_name_H-M   'P 1'
#
loop_
_entity.id
_entity.type
_entity.pdbx_description
1 polymer ?
#
loop_
_entity_poly.entity_id
_entity_poly.type
_entity_poly.pdbx_seq_one_letter_code
_entity_poly.pdbx_strand_id
1 'polypeptide(L)'
;MLSHPHPTADPAHLLALLRRLLNRFANRVRPRTGWWLGPASRVTIAPAGWCGYALKIHRNQGVEWIDLPRRNRVYDRPDEHQLRAVCEALAERRLTWVLPWGLDSEGNLTAPVTPLVRKENGQ
;
A
#
# COMPACT_ATOMS: atom_id res chain seq x y z
N MET A 1 -37.48 -36.41 22.93
CA MET A 1 -37.45 -34.95 22.75
C MET A 1 -36.06 -34.57 22.28
N LEU A 2 -35.91 -34.25 20.98
CA LEU A 2 -34.63 -33.89 20.36
C LEU A 2 -34.46 -32.37 20.44
N SER A 3 -33.57 -31.92 21.32
CA SER A 3 -33.14 -30.51 21.37
C SER A 3 -31.97 -30.33 20.40
N HIS A 4 -32.23 -29.75 19.24
CA HIS A 4 -31.19 -29.28 18.33
C HIS A 4 -30.58 -27.97 18.87
N PRO A 5 -29.27 -27.89 19.16
CA PRO A 5 -28.64 -26.62 19.48
C PRO A 5 -28.50 -25.79 18.19
N HIS A 6 -29.15 -24.64 18.21
CA HIS A 6 -29.01 -23.55 17.24
C HIS A 6 -27.53 -23.12 17.20
N PRO A 7 -26.84 -23.10 16.04
CA PRO A 7 -25.49 -22.56 15.99
C PRO A 7 -25.59 -21.04 16.08
N THR A 8 -25.41 -20.49 17.28
CA THR A 8 -25.07 -19.08 17.46
C THR A 8 -23.72 -18.88 16.80
N ALA A 9 -23.71 -18.32 15.59
CA ALA A 9 -22.49 -17.95 14.90
C ALA A 9 -21.77 -16.92 15.77
N ASP A 10 -20.75 -17.37 16.48
CA ASP A 10 -19.94 -16.53 17.36
C ASP A 10 -19.40 -15.36 16.53
N PRO A 11 -19.70 -14.09 16.89
CA PRO A 11 -19.26 -12.94 16.13
C PRO A 11 -17.74 -12.88 16.00
N ALA A 12 -16.99 -13.45 16.95
CA ALA A 12 -15.53 -13.57 16.86
C ALA A 12 -15.10 -14.51 15.73
N HIS A 13 -15.85 -15.59 15.50
CA HIS A 13 -15.60 -16.55 14.42
C HIS A 13 -15.97 -15.96 13.05
N LEU A 14 -17.06 -15.18 12.98
CA LEU A 14 -17.41 -14.41 11.79
C LEU A 14 -16.37 -13.33 11.47
N LEU A 15 -15.86 -12.62 12.48
CA LEU A 15 -14.81 -11.62 12.30
C LEU A 15 -13.49 -12.25 11.89
N ALA A 16 -13.15 -13.42 12.43
CA ALA A 16 -11.98 -14.19 12.04
C ALA A 16 -12.08 -14.69 10.59
N LEU A 17 -13.25 -15.17 10.18
CA LEU A 17 -13.52 -15.59 8.79
C LEU A 17 -13.50 -14.41 7.83
N LEU A 18 -14.12 -13.28 8.18
CA LEU A 18 -14.05 -12.03 7.42
C LEU A 18 -12.61 -11.55 7.30
N ARG A 19 -11.83 -11.56 8.39
CA ARG A 19 -10.41 -11.19 8.36
C ARG A 19 -9.60 -12.15 7.51
N ARG A 20 -9.90 -13.45 7.53
CA ARG A 20 -9.23 -14.45 6.66
C ARG A 20 -9.61 -14.27 5.19
N LEU A 21 -10.87 -13.96 4.90
CA LEU A 21 -11.38 -13.66 3.56
C LEU A 21 -10.80 -12.35 3.03
N LEU A 22 -10.78 -11.29 3.84
CA LEU A 22 -10.14 -10.01 3.53
C LEU A 22 -8.64 -10.20 3.32
N ASN A 23 -7.94 -10.96 4.16
CA ASN A 23 -6.53 -11.30 3.94
C ASN A 23 -6.33 -12.16 2.68
N ARG A 24 -7.30 -12.99 2.30
CA ARG A 24 -7.24 -13.82 1.08
C ARG A 24 -7.55 -13.00 -0.17
N PHE A 25 -8.43 -12.01 -0.06
CA PHE A 25 -8.68 -11.00 -1.10
C PHE A 25 -7.47 -10.06 -1.22
N ALA A 26 -6.93 -9.53 -0.12
CA ALA A 26 -5.70 -8.76 -0.10
C ALA A 26 -4.50 -9.57 -0.61
N ASN A 27 -4.42 -10.88 -0.36
CA ASN A 27 -3.41 -11.76 -0.96
C ASN A 27 -3.71 -12.18 -2.41
N ARG A 28 -4.96 -12.13 -2.88
CA ARG A 28 -5.32 -12.25 -4.32
C ARG A 28 -5.04 -10.95 -5.07
N VAL A 29 -5.12 -9.82 -4.36
CA VAL A 29 -4.52 -8.53 -4.67
C VAL A 29 -3.09 -8.49 -4.14
N ARG A 30 -2.39 -9.64 -4.09
CA ARG A 30 -0.94 -9.61 -4.20
C ARG A 30 -0.64 -8.76 -5.43
N PRO A 31 0.25 -7.76 -5.34
CA PRO A 31 0.68 -7.04 -6.53
C PRO A 31 1.19 -8.10 -7.49
N ARG A 32 0.43 -8.37 -8.56
CA ARG A 32 0.93 -9.10 -9.72
C ARG A 32 2.25 -8.44 -10.02
N THR A 33 3.34 -9.18 -9.85
CA THR A 33 4.70 -8.72 -10.04
C THR A 33 4.72 -7.77 -11.23
N GLY A 34 4.98 -6.49 -10.96
CA GLY A 34 4.59 -5.34 -11.81
C GLY A 34 5.27 -5.24 -13.17
N TRP A 35 5.79 -6.35 -13.70
CA TRP A 35 6.48 -6.40 -14.98
C TRP A 35 5.54 -6.06 -16.14
N TRP A 36 4.25 -6.34 -16.01
CA TRP A 36 3.26 -5.99 -17.03
C TRP A 36 2.93 -4.51 -17.06
N LEU A 37 2.93 -3.80 -15.93
CA LEU A 37 2.46 -2.41 -15.86
C LEU A 37 3.44 -1.38 -16.49
N GLY A 38 4.62 -1.84 -16.90
CA GLY A 38 5.67 -0.99 -17.43
C GLY A 38 6.46 -0.24 -16.35
N PRO A 39 7.41 0.61 -16.75
CA PRO A 39 8.26 1.35 -15.82
C PRO A 39 7.41 2.29 -14.97
N ALA A 40 7.77 2.39 -13.68
CA ALA A 40 7.23 3.42 -12.81
C ALA A 40 7.86 4.76 -13.18
N SER A 41 7.04 5.81 -13.27
CA SER A 41 7.47 7.16 -13.63
C SER A 41 7.35 8.14 -12.46
N ARG A 42 6.35 7.92 -11.58
CA ARG A 42 6.02 8.83 -10.50
C ARG A 42 5.37 8.09 -9.35
N VAL A 43 5.54 8.61 -8.14
CA VAL A 43 4.80 8.19 -6.96
C VAL A 43 4.09 9.37 -6.33
N THR A 44 2.89 9.12 -5.82
CA THR A 44 2.04 10.14 -5.20
C THR A 44 1.49 9.60 -3.88
N ILE A 45 1.61 10.37 -2.81
CA ILE A 45 0.99 10.07 -1.51
C ILE A 45 -0.33 10.82 -1.46
N ALA A 46 -1.43 10.08 -1.56
CA ALA A 46 -2.77 10.64 -1.57
C ALA A 46 -3.55 10.22 -0.31
N PRO A 47 -4.53 11.00 0.14
CA PRO A 47 -5.44 10.55 1.19
C PRO A 47 -6.23 9.32 0.71
N ALA A 48 -6.30 8.31 1.57
CA ALA A 48 -7.18 7.17 1.43
C ALA A 48 -8.34 7.34 2.44
N GLY A 49 -9.52 6.82 2.11
CA GLY A 49 -10.71 6.98 2.96
C GLY A 49 -10.46 6.62 4.43
N TRP A 50 -11.12 7.35 5.34
CA TRP A 50 -11.04 7.18 6.80
C TRP A 50 -9.61 7.27 7.36
N CYS A 51 -9.07 8.49 7.40
CA CYS A 51 -7.82 8.85 8.08
C CYS A 51 -6.56 8.05 7.62
N GLY A 52 -6.59 7.52 6.41
CA GLY A 52 -5.48 6.80 5.81
C GLY A 52 -4.77 7.62 4.74
N TYR A 53 -3.56 7.18 4.37
CA TYR A 53 -2.92 7.59 3.13
C TYR A 53 -2.68 6.34 2.28
N ALA A 54 -2.60 6.53 0.97
CA ALA A 54 -2.18 5.50 0.04
C ALA A 54 -1.02 6.04 -0.81
N LEU A 55 -0.06 5.17 -1.08
CA LEU A 55 0.98 5.41 -2.06
C LEU A 55 0.49 4.92 -3.42
N LYS A 56 0.30 5.86 -4.34
CA LYS A 56 0.06 5.62 -5.76
C LYS A 56 1.40 5.52 -6.46
N ILE A 57 1.64 4.44 -7.20
CA ILE A 57 2.78 4.31 -8.11
C ILE A 57 2.25 4.37 -9.52
N HIS A 58 2.51 5.48 -10.19
CA HIS A 58 2.14 5.71 -11.58
C HIS A 58 3.11 4.94 -12.48
N ARG A 59 2.56 4.04 -13.29
CA ARG A 59 3.28 3.27 -14.30
C ARG A 59 2.65 3.55 -15.66
N ASN A 60 3.36 3.19 -16.72
CA ASN A 60 2.91 3.48 -18.09
C ASN A 60 1.54 2.87 -18.43
N GLN A 61 1.21 1.69 -17.86
CA GLN A 61 -0.05 0.99 -18.14
C GLN A 61 -1.06 1.04 -16.99
N GLY A 62 -0.84 1.86 -15.96
CA GLY A 62 -1.79 2.00 -14.87
C GLY A 62 -1.19 2.51 -13.58
N VAL A 63 -2.00 2.52 -12.52
CA VAL A 63 -1.60 2.97 -11.18
C VAL A 63 -1.66 1.79 -10.22
N GLU A 64 -0.55 1.52 -9.56
CA GLU A 64 -0.49 0.59 -8.44
C GLU A 64 -0.78 1.34 -7.14
N TRP A 65 -1.65 0.77 -6.30
CA TRP A 65 -2.10 1.38 -5.05
C TRP A 65 -1.58 0.56 -3.87
N ILE A 66 -1.02 1.24 -2.89
CA ILE A 66 -0.46 0.62 -1.69
C ILE A 66 -1.03 1.37 -0.49
N ASP A 67 -1.78 0.66 0.34
CA ASP A 67 -2.30 1.23 1.58
C ASP A 67 -1.14 1.49 2.55
N LEU A 68 -1.00 2.73 2.98
CA LEU A 68 -0.05 3.09 4.04
C LEU A 68 -0.71 2.86 5.41
N PRO A 69 0.09 2.58 6.45
CA PRO A 69 -0.44 2.41 7.79
C PRO A 69 -1.30 3.61 8.20
N ARG A 70 -2.51 3.30 8.69
CA ARG A 70 -3.47 4.30 9.16
C ARG A 70 -2.90 5.05 10.35
N ARG A 71 -3.20 6.34 10.42
CA ARG A 71 -2.89 7.12 11.62
C ARG A 71 -3.84 6.71 12.74
N ASN A 72 -3.26 6.27 13.86
CA ASN A 72 -4.02 6.06 15.09
C ASN A 72 -4.17 7.34 15.91
N ARG A 73 -3.50 8.44 15.54
CA ARG A 73 -3.58 9.74 16.24
C ARG A 73 -3.55 10.92 15.27
N VAL A 74 -4.33 11.95 15.60
CA VAL A 74 -4.38 13.25 14.93
C VAL A 74 -3.24 14.10 15.48
N TYR A 75 -2.01 13.91 15.01
CA TYR A 75 -0.89 14.80 15.40
C TYR A 75 -0.26 15.49 14.18
N ASP A 76 0.19 16.72 14.43
CA ASP A 76 0.65 17.76 13.49
C ASP A 76 1.98 17.49 12.74
N ARG A 77 2.61 16.31 12.90
CA ARG A 77 3.92 16.03 12.27
C ARG A 77 3.83 14.86 11.28
N PRO A 78 4.59 14.91 10.16
CA PRO A 78 4.74 13.74 9.29
C PRO A 78 5.29 12.58 10.12
N ASP A 79 4.59 11.45 10.07
CA ASP A 79 4.87 10.31 10.94
C ASP A 79 6.02 9.48 10.35
N GLU A 80 7.07 9.23 11.13
CA GLU A 80 8.24 8.45 10.68
C GLU A 80 7.81 7.05 10.22
N HIS A 81 6.77 6.49 10.82
CA HIS A 81 6.20 5.20 10.41
C HIS A 81 5.64 5.22 8.99
N GLN A 82 5.04 6.33 8.56
CA GLN A 82 4.51 6.47 7.21
C GLN A 82 5.64 6.65 6.21
N LEU A 83 6.65 7.45 6.55
CA LEU A 83 7.84 7.60 5.71
C LEU A 83 8.55 6.25 5.54
N ARG A 84 8.72 5.51 6.64
CA ARG A 84 9.30 4.16 6.62
C ARG A 84 8.49 3.20 5.75
N ALA A 85 7.17 3.20 5.87
CA ALA A 85 6.29 2.36 5.04
C ALA A 85 6.40 2.72 3.55
N VAL A 86 6.54 4.00 3.21
CA VAL A 86 6.82 4.44 1.83
C VAL A 86 8.18 3.91 1.36
N CYS A 87 9.23 4.05 2.16
CA CYS A 87 10.56 3.53 1.85
C CYS A 87 10.55 2.01 1.62
N GLU A 88 9.91 1.26 2.51
CA GLU A 88 9.77 -0.20 2.42
C GLU A 88 9.01 -0.60 1.16
N ALA A 89 7.86 0.04 0.89
CA ALA A 89 7.06 -0.21 -0.29
C ALA A 89 7.83 0.03 -1.61
N LEU A 90 8.67 1.07 -1.65
CA LEU A 90 9.52 1.37 -2.81
C LEU A 90 10.69 0.39 -2.92
N ALA A 91 11.34 0.04 -1.81
CA ALA A 91 12.44 -0.93 -1.78
C ALA A 91 11.99 -2.32 -2.25
N GLU A 92 10.82 -2.78 -1.79
CA GLU A 92 10.19 -4.04 -2.27
C GLU A 92 10.01 -4.05 -3.79
N ARG A 93 9.78 -2.88 -4.39
CA ARG A 93 9.55 -2.70 -5.82
C ARG A 93 10.82 -2.34 -6.59
N ARG A 94 11.97 -2.29 -5.92
CA ARG A 94 13.25 -1.82 -6.46
C ARG A 94 13.07 -0.46 -7.12
N LEU A 95 12.42 0.47 -6.43
CA LEU A 95 12.24 1.85 -6.84
C LEU A 95 12.92 2.77 -5.83
N THR A 96 13.45 3.89 -6.32
CA THR A 96 13.90 5.00 -5.49
C THR A 96 13.21 6.26 -5.98
N TRP A 97 12.80 7.13 -5.06
CA TRP A 97 12.31 8.45 -5.45
C TRP A 97 13.48 9.36 -5.77
N VAL A 98 13.25 10.30 -6.67
CA VAL A 98 14.18 11.36 -7.04
C VAL A 98 13.64 12.65 -6.43
N LEU A 99 14.43 13.25 -5.54
CA LEU A 99 14.11 14.55 -4.96
C LEU A 99 14.18 15.65 -6.03
N PRO A 100 13.40 16.74 -5.91
CA PRO A 100 12.50 17.07 -4.78
C PRO A 100 11.11 16.45 -4.87
N TRP A 101 10.42 16.35 -3.73
CA TRP A 101 8.97 16.15 -3.68
C TRP A 101 8.27 17.46 -4.08
N GLY A 102 7.26 17.36 -4.95
CA GLY A 102 6.37 18.45 -5.35
C GLY A 102 4.93 18.19 -4.93
N LEU A 103 4.04 19.10 -5.32
CA LEU A 103 2.60 18.95 -5.16
C LEU A 103 1.95 18.74 -6.54
N ASP A 104 0.99 17.81 -6.63
CA ASP A 104 0.17 17.65 -7.83
C ASP A 104 -0.98 18.66 -7.86
N SER A 105 -1.82 18.59 -8.91
CA SER A 105 -3.00 19.46 -9.07
C SER A 105 -4.06 19.31 -7.98
N GLU A 106 -4.01 18.22 -7.22
CA GLU A 106 -4.90 17.92 -6.10
C GLU A 106 -4.25 18.28 -4.75
N GLY A 107 -3.03 18.82 -4.74
CA GLY A 107 -2.28 19.14 -3.53
C GLY A 107 -1.65 17.92 -2.83
N ASN A 108 -1.55 16.79 -3.52
CA ASN A 108 -0.90 15.59 -2.99
C ASN A 108 0.61 15.64 -3.21
N LEU A 109 1.37 15.06 -2.29
CA LEU A 109 2.83 14.94 -2.41
C LEU A 109 3.18 13.96 -3.52
N THR A 110 3.95 14.42 -4.50
CA THR A 110 4.38 13.63 -5.66
C THR A 110 5.88 13.73 -5.88
N ALA A 111 6.51 12.64 -6.30
CA ALA A 111 7.91 12.63 -6.72
C ALA A 111 8.12 11.73 -7.93
N PRO A 112 9.03 12.09 -8.87
CA PRO A 112 9.49 11.15 -9.87
C PRO A 112 10.18 9.95 -9.21
N VAL A 113 10.05 8.76 -9.82
CA VAL A 113 10.76 7.56 -9.37
C VAL A 113 11.59 6.97 -10.48
N THR A 114 12.68 6.34 -10.09
CA THR A 114 13.54 5.57 -10.98
C THR A 114 13.71 4.14 -10.45
N PRO A 115 13.95 3.17 -11.33
CA PRO A 115 14.37 1.84 -10.92
C PRO A 115 15.65 1.95 -10.09
N LEU A 116 15.65 1.28 -8.94
CA LEU A 116 16.86 1.02 -8.17
C LEU A 116 17.70 0.04 -8.98
N VAL A 117 18.57 0.58 -9.83
CA VAL A 117 19.57 -0.22 -10.54
C VAL A 117 20.55 -0.70 -9.49
N ARG A 118 20.44 -1.97 -9.09
CA ARG A 118 21.49 -2.61 -8.32
C ARG A 118 22.71 -2.63 -9.23
N LYS A 119 23.72 -1.80 -8.96
CA LYS A 119 25.07 -2.08 -9.45
C LYS A 119 25.47 -3.39 -8.79
N GLU A 120 25.25 -4.49 -9.50
CA GLU A 120 26.04 -5.69 -9.26
C GLU A 120 27.48 -5.27 -9.53
N ASN A 121 28.25 -5.11 -8.46
CA ASN A 121 29.69 -4.97 -8.58
C ASN A 121 30.16 -6.25 -9.29
N GLY A 122 30.49 -6.12 -10.57
CA GLY A 122 31.19 -7.15 -11.31
C GLY A 122 32.50 -7.45 -10.59
N GLN A 123 32.58 -8.67 -10.07
CA GLN A 123 33.85 -9.37 -9.90
C GLN A 123 34.24 -9.98 -11.24
#